data_AF-A0A2N0QPT1-F1
#
_entry.id   AF-A0A2N0QPT1-F1
#
_cell.length_a   1.000
_cell.length_b   1.000
_cell.length_c   1.000
_cell.angle_alpha   90.00
_cell.angle_beta   90.00
_cell.angle_gamma   90.00
#
_symmetry.space_group_name_H-M   'P 1'
#
loop_
_entity.id
_entity.type
_entity.pdbx_description
1 polymer ?
#
loop_
_entity_poly.entity_id
_entity_poly.type
_entity_poly.pdbx_seq_one_letter_code
_entity_poly.pdbx_strand_id
1 'polypeptide(L)'
;QAFDRHIKSRKTGKTALLDNWQSLFIDWLSQKSTIIQIPKALQNIYPVDYQIHHKELCAWKAMLIACGCTNVTPFEKKESNIEFWSRAMDPSADKETLLNLYNAGLICLKNNSPIIIDKSMNFWKSFKSALDNNRRGIDGKIRILSIIAENFRYNDLREKLQV
;
A
#
# COMPACT_ATOMS: atom_id res chain seq x y z
N GLN A 1 8.27 -15.98 22.85
CA GLN A 1 7.36 -16.07 24.02
C GLN A 1 7.34 -14.84 24.95
N ALA A 2 8.15 -13.78 24.72
CA ALA A 2 8.00 -12.50 25.44
C ALA A 2 7.16 -11.46 24.66
N PHE A 3 7.10 -11.58 23.32
CA PHE A 3 6.46 -10.62 22.43
C PHE A 3 4.93 -10.60 22.56
N ASP A 4 4.30 -11.78 22.70
CA ASP A 4 2.83 -11.89 22.78
C ASP A 4 2.25 -11.43 24.13
N ARG A 5 3.08 -11.28 25.17
CA ARG A 5 2.61 -11.00 26.54
C ARG A 5 2.41 -9.52 26.86
N HIS A 6 2.87 -8.60 26.00
CA HIS A 6 2.89 -7.17 26.32
C HIS A 6 2.02 -6.28 25.42
N ILE A 7 1.32 -6.85 24.43
CA ILE A 7 0.34 -6.09 23.65
C ILE A 7 -1.04 -6.20 24.31
N LYS A 8 -1.49 -5.12 24.96
CA LYS A 8 -2.88 -4.99 25.39
C LYS A 8 -3.78 -4.97 24.15
N SER A 9 -4.46 -6.09 23.89
CA SER A 9 -5.53 -6.20 22.89
C SER A 9 -6.65 -5.22 23.26
N ARG A 10 -6.70 -4.06 22.60
CA ARG A 10 -7.93 -3.25 22.57
C ARG A 10 -8.86 -3.89 21.55
N LYS A 11 -9.95 -4.49 22.03
CA LYS A 11 -11.08 -4.90 21.19
C LYS A 11 -11.75 -3.64 20.62
N THR A 12 -11.33 -3.20 19.45
CA THR A 12 -12.16 -2.37 18.56
C THR A 12 -12.73 -3.29 17.50
N GLY A 13 -14.04 -3.22 17.23
CA GLY A 13 -14.79 -4.13 16.35
C GLY A 13 -14.44 -4.07 14.85
N LYS A 14 -13.16 -3.91 14.50
CA LYS A 14 -12.57 -3.94 13.15
C LYS A 14 -11.36 -4.90 13.10
N THR A 15 -11.43 -5.99 13.86
CA THR A 15 -10.33 -6.94 14.07
C THR A 15 -9.82 -7.61 12.80
N ALA A 16 -10.59 -7.66 11.71
CA ALA A 16 -10.18 -8.34 10.48
C ALA A 16 -9.15 -7.57 9.61
N LEU A 17 -8.87 -6.29 9.88
CA LEU A 17 -7.97 -5.48 9.03
C LEU A 17 -6.49 -5.57 9.42
N LEU A 18 -6.21 -5.92 10.67
CA LEU A 18 -4.84 -6.07 11.16
C LEU A 18 -4.29 -7.48 10.96
N ASP A 19 -5.11 -8.49 10.68
CA ASP A 19 -4.65 -9.88 10.52
C ASP A 19 -3.67 -10.09 9.35
N ASN A 20 -3.50 -9.08 8.49
CA ASN A 20 -2.58 -9.13 7.35
C ASN A 20 -1.42 -8.12 7.45
N TRP A 21 -1.11 -7.57 8.63
CA TRP A 21 -0.02 -6.57 8.77
C TRP A 21 1.34 -7.14 8.37
N GLN A 22 1.56 -8.45 8.59
CA GLN A 22 2.78 -9.16 8.23
C GLN A 22 3.00 -9.16 6.71
N SER A 23 1.94 -9.10 5.91
CA SER A 23 2.05 -9.14 4.46
C SER A 23 2.88 -7.99 3.92
N LEU A 24 2.82 -6.80 4.55
CA LEU A 24 3.67 -5.67 4.16
C LEU A 24 5.16 -6.02 4.26
N PHE A 25 5.57 -6.66 5.35
CA PHE A 25 6.97 -7.03 5.54
C PHE A 25 7.37 -8.20 4.64
N ILE A 26 6.51 -9.20 4.47
CA ILE A 26 6.76 -10.33 3.56
C ILE A 26 6.92 -9.82 2.12
N ASP A 27 5.99 -8.99 1.66
CA ASP A 27 6.03 -8.38 0.32
C ASP A 27 7.29 -7.53 0.16
N TRP A 28 7.64 -6.71 1.16
CA TRP A 28 8.82 -5.86 1.09
C TRP A 28 10.13 -6.65 1.12
N LEU A 29 10.21 -7.73 1.91
CA LEU A 29 11.36 -8.63 1.92
C LEU A 29 11.54 -9.36 0.59
N SER A 30 10.44 -9.64 -0.13
CA SER A 30 10.48 -10.24 -1.46
C SER A 30 10.99 -9.29 -2.56
N GLN A 31 10.94 -7.98 -2.31
CA GLN A 31 11.39 -6.97 -3.27
C GLN A 31 12.91 -6.78 -3.21
N LYS A 32 13.52 -6.52 -4.37
CA LYS A 32 14.94 -6.18 -4.47
C LYS A 32 15.28 -4.84 -3.81
N SER A 33 14.35 -3.88 -3.87
CA SER A 33 14.54 -2.58 -3.23
C SER A 33 14.40 -2.68 -1.72
N THR A 34 15.29 -1.99 -1.02
CA THR A 34 15.21 -1.75 0.42
C THR A 34 14.24 -0.64 0.78
N ILE A 35 13.72 0.11 -0.20
CA ILE A 35 12.86 1.28 0.03
C ILE A 35 11.39 0.92 -0.25
N ILE A 36 10.48 1.39 0.60
CA ILE A 36 9.04 1.45 0.31
C ILE A 36 8.51 2.87 0.44
N GLN A 37 7.39 3.09 -0.25
CA GLN A 37 6.55 4.27 -0.11
C GLN A 37 5.31 3.91 0.74
N ILE A 38 5.13 4.53 1.90
CA ILE A 38 4.11 4.12 2.89
C ILE A 38 2.68 4.18 2.38
N PRO A 39 2.22 5.24 1.69
CA PRO A 39 0.90 5.23 1.08
C PRO A 39 0.68 4.02 0.16
N LYS A 40 1.67 3.66 -0.65
CA LYS A 40 1.58 2.54 -1.59
C LYS A 40 1.62 1.18 -0.89
N ALA A 41 2.52 1.02 0.08
CA ALA A 41 2.67 -0.22 0.84
C ALA A 41 1.39 -0.56 1.62
N LEU A 42 0.72 0.45 2.17
CA LEU A 42 -0.53 0.27 2.92
C LEU A 42 -1.74 -0.04 2.03
N GLN A 43 -1.68 0.19 0.71
CA GLN A 43 -2.78 -0.17 -0.22
C GLN A 43 -3.10 -1.66 -0.23
N ASN A 44 -2.13 -2.51 0.09
CA ASN A 44 -2.34 -3.96 0.11
C ASN A 44 -3.03 -4.45 1.39
N ILE A 45 -2.98 -3.66 2.46
CA ILE A 45 -3.50 -4.02 3.78
C ILE A 45 -4.93 -3.49 3.96
N TYR A 46 -5.22 -2.30 3.44
CA TYR A 46 -6.51 -1.66 3.63
C TYR A 46 -7.46 -1.88 2.43
N PRO A 47 -8.79 -1.83 2.66
CA PRO A 47 -9.79 -1.90 1.60
C PRO A 47 -9.69 -0.69 0.68
N VAL A 48 -10.27 -0.83 -0.51
CA VAL A 48 -10.47 0.29 -1.46
C VAL A 48 -11.25 1.40 -0.76
N ASP A 49 -10.89 2.65 -1.06
CA ASP A 49 -11.47 3.89 -0.51
C ASP A 49 -11.34 4.08 1.00
N TYR A 50 -10.59 3.21 1.68
CA TYR A 50 -10.25 3.44 3.08
C TYR A 50 -9.35 4.67 3.21
N GLN A 51 -9.77 5.62 4.04
CA GLN A 51 -8.95 6.75 4.43
C GLN A 51 -8.17 6.37 5.68
N ILE A 52 -6.85 6.28 5.55
CA ILE A 52 -5.97 5.95 6.67
C ILE A 52 -5.96 7.13 7.64
N HIS A 53 -6.31 6.87 8.90
CA HIS A 53 -6.31 7.91 9.91
C HIS A 53 -4.90 8.21 10.39
N HIS A 54 -4.67 9.46 10.83
CA HIS A 54 -3.37 9.88 11.37
C HIS A 54 -2.84 8.95 12.47
N LYS A 55 -3.72 8.49 13.37
CA LYS A 55 -3.34 7.56 14.45
C LYS A 55 -2.84 6.20 13.94
N GLU A 56 -3.45 5.67 12.88
CA GLU A 56 -3.01 4.41 12.27
C GLU A 56 -1.65 4.60 11.60
N LEU A 57 -1.46 5.73 10.90
CA LEU A 57 -0.19 6.08 10.28
C LEU A 57 0.93 6.23 11.32
N CYS A 58 0.64 6.84 12.48
CA CYS A 58 1.59 6.90 13.60
C CYS A 58 1.94 5.52 14.16
N ALA A 59 0.98 4.60 14.24
CA ALA A 59 1.24 3.23 14.67
C ALA A 59 2.15 2.49 13.68
N TRP A 60 1.92 2.64 12.38
CA TRP A 60 2.79 2.08 11.34
C TRP A 60 4.22 2.61 11.44
N LYS A 61 4.41 3.93 11.62
CA LYS A 61 5.74 4.53 11.80
C LYS A 61 6.45 3.99 13.03
N ALA A 62 5.74 3.89 14.16
CA ALA A 62 6.30 3.33 15.39
C ALA A 62 6.74 1.88 15.20
N MET A 63 5.96 1.08 14.47
CA MET A 63 6.32 -0.30 14.16
C MET A 63 7.55 -0.39 13.26
N LEU A 64 7.64 0.43 12.20
CA LEU A 64 8.82 0.47 11.32
C LEU A 64 10.09 0.80 12.08
N ILE A 65 10.04 1.81 12.96
CA ILE A 65 11.16 2.17 13.84
C ILE A 65 11.54 0.99 14.74
N ALA A 66 10.56 0.32 15.35
CA ALA A 66 10.81 -0.84 16.21
C ALA A 66 11.45 -2.02 15.45
N CYS A 67 11.17 -2.15 14.15
CA CYS A 67 11.80 -3.13 13.26
C CYS A 67 13.18 -2.69 12.74
N GLY A 68 13.72 -1.55 13.18
CA GLY A 68 15.01 -1.03 12.73
C GLY A 68 14.98 -0.36 11.35
N CYS A 69 13.80 -0.04 10.82
CA CYS A 69 13.68 0.69 9.56
C CYS A 69 13.90 2.19 9.77
N THR A 70 14.46 2.85 8.76
CA THR A 70 14.79 4.28 8.80
C THR A 70 13.94 5.06 7.81
N ASN A 71 13.43 6.23 8.24
CA ASN A 71 12.80 7.17 7.31
C ASN A 71 13.87 7.84 6.43
N VAL A 72 13.76 7.65 5.12
CA VAL A 72 14.71 8.16 4.10
C VAL A 72 14.07 9.22 3.20
N THR A 73 12.96 9.82 3.65
CA THR A 73 12.25 10.87 2.92
C THR A 73 13.16 12.10 2.73
N PRO A 74 13.40 12.58 1.50
CA PRO A 74 14.39 13.63 1.23
C PRO A 74 13.87 15.07 1.45
N PHE A 75 12.61 15.25 1.88
CA PHE A 75 11.94 16.55 1.99
C PHE A 75 11.19 16.72 3.32
N GLU A 76 10.84 17.97 3.64
CA GLU A 76 10.05 18.30 4.83
C GLU A 76 8.58 17.88 4.68
N LYS A 77 7.95 17.49 5.79
CA LYS A 77 6.54 17.06 5.87
C LYS A 77 5.53 18.09 5.37
N LYS A 78 5.92 19.35 5.19
CA LYS A 78 5.03 20.41 4.68
C LYS A 78 4.70 20.21 3.20
N GLU A 79 5.54 19.50 2.46
CA GLU A 79 5.42 19.32 1.01
C GLU A 79 4.53 18.12 0.62
N SER A 80 4.52 17.05 1.41
CA SER A 80 3.71 15.87 1.11
C SER A 80 3.48 14.98 2.34
N ASN A 81 2.35 14.27 2.32
CA ASN A 81 2.04 13.17 3.25
C ASN A 81 2.75 11.85 2.88
N ILE A 82 3.45 11.80 1.74
CA ILE A 82 4.18 10.62 1.29
C ILE A 82 5.50 10.51 2.06
N GLU A 83 5.72 9.35 2.68
CA GLU A 83 7.00 9.02 3.32
C GLU A 83 7.65 7.80 2.67
N PHE A 84 8.97 7.86 2.55
CA PHE A 84 9.83 6.77 2.12
C PHE A 84 10.58 6.19 3.32
N TRP A 85 10.58 4.86 3.41
CA TRP A 85 11.21 4.13 4.50
C TRP A 85 12.13 3.06 3.93
N SER A 86 13.29 2.89 4.54
CA SER A 86 14.29 1.90 4.19
C SER A 86 14.42 0.83 5.27
N ARG A 87 14.55 -0.42 4.85
CA ARG A 87 14.93 -1.56 5.69
C ARG A 87 16.43 -1.89 5.63
N ALA A 88 17.22 -1.08 4.94
CA ALA A 88 18.66 -1.29 4.86
C ALA A 88 19.31 -1.10 6.23
N MET A 89 20.32 -1.92 6.54
CA MET A 89 21.13 -1.75 7.75
C MET A 89 21.86 -0.39 7.73
N ASP A 90 22.34 0.01 6.55
CA ASP A 90 22.84 1.36 6.28
C ASP A 90 21.91 2.04 5.24
N PRO A 91 21.08 3.02 5.66
CA PRO A 91 20.15 3.71 4.77
C PRO A 91 20.79 4.89 4.01
N SER A 92 22.10 5.12 4.13
CA SER A 92 22.77 6.29 3.54
C SER A 92 22.63 6.34 2.02
N ALA A 93 22.87 5.22 1.34
CA ALA A 93 22.73 5.12 -0.12
C ALA A 93 21.27 5.34 -0.58
N ASP A 94 20.30 4.81 0.16
CA ASP A 94 18.87 5.01 -0.12
C ASP A 94 18.48 6.48 0.02
N LYS A 95 18.96 7.14 1.07
CA LYS A 95 18.72 8.56 1.33
C LYS A 95 19.34 9.44 0.26
N GLU A 96 20.59 9.18 -0.12
CA GLU A 96 21.29 9.92 -1.18
C GLU A 96 20.60 9.72 -2.54
N THR A 97 20.22 8.49 -2.87
CA THR A 97 19.51 8.19 -4.12
C THR A 97 18.19 8.96 -4.21
N LEU A 98 17.37 8.92 -3.16
CA LEU A 98 16.10 9.64 -3.13
C LEU A 98 16.30 11.16 -3.17
N LEU A 99 17.32 11.68 -2.48
CA LEU A 99 17.65 13.11 -2.52
C LEU A 99 18.06 13.56 -3.92
N ASN A 100 18.90 12.79 -4.61
CA ASN A 100 19.33 13.09 -5.98
C ASN A 100 18.14 13.09 -6.95
N LEU A 101 17.26 12.10 -6.84
CA LEU A 101 16.05 12.02 -7.67
C LEU A 101 15.06 13.16 -7.39
N TYR A 102 14.93 13.57 -6.12
CA TYR A 102 14.11 14.71 -5.73
C TYR A 102 14.67 16.03 -6.27
N ASN A 103 15.97 16.28 -6.07
CA ASN A 103 16.65 17.49 -6.58
C ASN A 103 16.62 17.58 -8.11
N ALA A 104 16.62 16.44 -8.80
CA ALA A 104 16.47 16.38 -10.26
C ALA A 104 15.02 16.60 -10.75
N GLY A 105 14.05 16.80 -9.84
CA GLY A 105 12.63 16.96 -10.18
C GLY A 105 11.97 15.68 -10.68
N LEU A 106 12.58 14.51 -10.48
CA LEU A 106 12.06 13.21 -10.95
C LEU A 106 11.05 12.60 -9.98
N ILE A 107 11.00 13.10 -8.74
CA ILE A 107 10.01 12.72 -7.73
C ILE A 107 8.97 13.85 -7.64
N CYS A 108 7.84 13.68 -8.33
CA CYS A 108 6.70 14.59 -8.24
C CYS A 108 5.72 14.12 -7.16
N LEU A 109 5.54 14.93 -6.12
CA LEU A 109 4.61 14.63 -5.03
C LEU A 109 3.31 15.40 -5.27
N LYS A 110 2.18 14.70 -5.37
CA LYS A 110 0.87 15.37 -5.38
C LYS A 110 0.54 15.84 -3.95
N ASN A 111 -0.08 17.02 -3.86
CA ASN A 111 -0.41 17.76 -2.64
C ASN A 111 -1.08 16.92 -1.54
N ASN A 112 -1.13 17.50 -0.33
CA ASN A 112 -1.66 17.05 0.98
C ASN A 112 -3.09 16.47 1.03
N SER A 113 -3.57 15.83 -0.02
CA SER A 113 -4.77 15.02 -0.03
C SER A 113 -4.66 13.89 1.00
N PRO A 114 -5.80 13.44 1.57
CA PRO A 114 -5.82 12.23 2.37
C PRO A 114 -5.23 11.06 1.57
N ILE A 115 -4.52 10.16 2.26
CA ILE A 115 -4.05 8.92 1.65
C ILE A 115 -5.28 8.04 1.43
N ILE A 116 -5.79 8.07 0.21
CA ILE A 116 -6.88 7.21 -0.27
C ILE A 116 -6.25 5.99 -0.92
N ILE A 117 -6.70 4.81 -0.52
CA ILE A 117 -6.26 3.55 -1.11
C ILE A 117 -6.90 3.39 -2.49
N ASP A 118 -6.18 3.82 -3.53
CA ASP A 118 -6.56 3.58 -4.93
C ASP A 118 -6.00 2.25 -5.44
N LYS A 119 -6.89 1.29 -5.68
CA LYS A 119 -6.56 0.00 -6.33
C LYS A 119 -6.84 0.02 -7.84
N SER A 120 -6.96 1.17 -8.51
CA SER A 120 -7.20 1.25 -9.96
C SER A 120 -6.19 0.47 -10.80
N MET A 121 -4.90 0.48 -10.43
CA MET A 121 -3.89 -0.36 -11.07
C MET A 121 -4.16 -1.85 -10.87
N ASN A 122 -4.64 -2.25 -9.69
CA ASN A 122 -5.01 -3.64 -9.43
C ASN A 122 -6.29 -4.01 -10.19
N PHE A 123 -7.21 -3.07 -10.42
CA PHE A 123 -8.42 -3.31 -11.23
C PHE A 123 -8.02 -3.71 -12.65
N TRP A 124 -7.20 -2.90 -13.32
CA TRP A 124 -6.75 -3.20 -14.69
C TRP A 124 -5.86 -4.44 -14.76
N LYS A 125 -5.06 -4.72 -13.72
CA LYS A 125 -4.27 -5.95 -13.64
C LYS A 125 -5.15 -7.18 -13.49
N SER A 126 -6.16 -7.14 -12.61
CA SER A 126 -7.14 -8.21 -12.46
C SER A 126 -7.99 -8.36 -13.72
N PHE A 127 -8.37 -7.26 -14.36
CA PHE A 127 -9.10 -7.25 -15.63
C PHE A 127 -8.31 -7.91 -16.75
N LYS A 128 -7.04 -7.54 -16.90
CA LYS A 128 -6.12 -8.15 -17.87
C LYS A 128 -5.89 -9.63 -17.58
N SER A 129 -5.63 -9.99 -16.33
CA SER A 129 -5.48 -11.40 -15.92
C SER A 129 -6.73 -12.24 -16.21
N ALA A 130 -7.92 -11.70 -15.92
CA ALA A 130 -9.19 -12.36 -16.23
C ALA A 130 -9.42 -12.51 -17.74
N LEU A 131 -9.00 -11.53 -18.54
CA LEU A 131 -9.03 -11.57 -19.99
C LEU A 131 -8.08 -12.64 -20.54
N ASP A 132 -6.83 -12.66 -20.07
CA ASP A 132 -5.79 -13.61 -20.49
C ASP A 132 -6.17 -15.07 -20.16
N ASN A 133 -6.86 -15.28 -19.03
CA ASN A 133 -7.33 -16.60 -18.60
C ASN A 133 -8.69 -17.01 -19.20
N ASN A 134 -9.34 -16.15 -19.99
CA ASN A 134 -10.66 -16.44 -20.56
C ASN A 134 -10.55 -17.26 -21.86
N ARG A 135 -10.72 -18.58 -21.74
CA ARG A 135 -10.70 -19.51 -22.89
C ARG A 135 -12.00 -19.53 -23.74
N ARG A 136 -13.05 -18.74 -23.41
CA ARG A 136 -14.41 -18.90 -24.00
C ARG A 136 -14.93 -17.71 -24.83
N GLY A 137 -14.13 -16.71 -25.16
CA GLY A 137 -14.61 -15.60 -26.00
C GLY A 137 -15.75 -14.79 -25.36
N ILE A 138 -16.76 -14.39 -26.14
CA ILE A 138 -17.81 -13.41 -25.77
C ILE A 138 -18.65 -13.84 -24.55
N ASP A 139 -18.94 -15.13 -24.36
CA ASP A 139 -19.64 -15.65 -23.17
C ASP A 139 -18.81 -15.53 -21.88
N GLY A 140 -17.51 -15.21 -22.01
CA GLY A 140 -16.63 -14.98 -20.88
C GLY A 140 -16.74 -13.58 -20.27
N LYS A 141 -17.54 -12.65 -20.82
CA LYS A 141 -17.76 -11.32 -20.22
C LYS A 141 -18.33 -11.42 -18.80
N ILE A 142 -19.30 -12.31 -18.59
CA ILE A 142 -19.88 -12.57 -17.26
C ILE A 142 -18.81 -13.14 -16.33
N ARG A 143 -17.99 -14.09 -16.82
CA ARG A 143 -16.91 -14.71 -16.04
C ARG A 143 -15.80 -13.73 -15.65
N ILE A 144 -15.42 -12.81 -16.55
CA ILE A 144 -14.44 -11.75 -16.27
C ILE A 144 -14.97 -10.83 -15.16
N LEU A 145 -16.23 -10.41 -15.24
CA LEU A 145 -16.86 -9.58 -14.21
C LEU A 145 -16.95 -10.32 -12.88
N SER A 146 -17.32 -11.60 -12.87
CA SER A 146 -17.35 -12.42 -11.64
C SER A 146 -15.97 -12.54 -10.99
N ILE A 147 -14.90 -12.78 -11.77
CA ILE A 147 -13.53 -12.90 -11.26
C ILE A 147 -13.03 -11.58 -10.65
N ILE A 148 -13.36 -10.45 -11.27
CA ILE A 148 -12.92 -9.14 -10.76
C ILE A 148 -13.78 -8.74 -9.55
N ALA A 149 -15.07 -9.09 -9.52
CA ALA A 149 -15.95 -8.82 -8.38
C ALA A 149 -15.53 -9.53 -7.07
N GLU A 150 -14.73 -10.59 -7.13
CA GLU A 150 -14.11 -11.18 -5.94
C GLU A 150 -13.15 -10.21 -5.22
N ASN A 151 -12.59 -9.23 -5.95
CA ASN A 151 -11.56 -8.32 -5.46
C ASN A 151 -11.99 -6.86 -5.34
N PHE A 152 -13.19 -6.52 -5.82
CA PHE A 152 -13.70 -5.15 -5.93
C PHE A 152 -15.18 -5.09 -5.54
N ARG A 153 -15.62 -3.98 -4.93
CA ARG A 153 -17.04 -3.81 -4.60
C ARG A 153 -17.83 -3.46 -5.87
N TYR A 154 -19.12 -3.76 -5.85
CA TYR A 154 -20.03 -3.48 -6.98
C TYR A 154 -20.03 -2.00 -7.39
N ASN A 155 -20.05 -1.08 -6.41
CA ASN A 155 -20.04 0.37 -6.69
C ASN A 155 -18.74 0.81 -7.38
N ASP A 156 -17.59 0.28 -6.92
CA ASP A 156 -16.28 0.58 -7.50
C ASP A 156 -16.19 0.07 -8.95
N LEU A 157 -16.73 -1.12 -9.23
CA LEU A 157 -16.82 -1.68 -10.58
C LEU A 157 -17.66 -0.79 -11.49
N ARG A 158 -18.81 -0.34 -10.99
CA ARG A 158 -19.76 0.50 -11.71
C ARG A 158 -19.13 1.82 -12.11
N GLU A 159 -18.45 2.48 -11.18
CA GLU A 159 -17.74 3.74 -11.42
C GLU A 159 -16.58 3.55 -12.42
N LYS A 160 -15.77 2.50 -12.26
CA LYS A 160 -14.61 2.24 -13.15
C LYS A 160 -15.00 1.80 -14.55
N LEU A 161 -16.13 1.10 -14.71
CA LEU A 161 -16.66 0.64 -16.01
C LEU A 161 -17.61 1.65 -16.67
N GLN A 162 -17.96 2.74 -15.97
CA GLN A 162 -18.88 3.79 -16.45
C GLN A 162 -20.28 3.25 -16.85
N VAL A 163 -20.86 2.39 -16.01
CA VAL A 163 -22.20 1.75 -16.19
C VAL A 163 -23.15 2.05 -15.05
#